data_AF-A0A316QDT3-F1
#
_entry.id   AF-A0A316QDT3-F1
#
_cell.length_a   1.000
_cell.length_b   1.000
_cell.length_c   1.000
_cell.angle_alpha   90.00
_cell.angle_beta   90.00
_cell.angle_gamma   90.00
#
_symmetry.space_group_name_H-M   'P 1'
#
loop_
_entity.id
_entity.type
_entity.pdbx_description
1 polymer ?
#
loop_
_entity_poly.entity_id
_entity_poly.type
_entity_poly.pdbx_seq_one_letter_code
_entity_poly.pdbx_strand_id
1 'polypeptide(L)'
;MEMKKMLLCLAAMVILMSSICLPIHAADRDIPVYIGSRTVEGVLMEDTTFVPFDIFCYEMGADAVTWNPETNVVSAFCRGITIASEEGASYVEANGRCFYTGPSCRPIDGMLYVPVRALAKAFDAEVIWNGDDYTVDILDRGGICESGDTYYWDGAVMWLSRIMYAEANTEPLTGKIAVGNVIMNRVKSPEFPDTIYSVIFDRKYGVQFTPVANGSVYNNANEECERAAKMVLEGATVSEEALYFMNVAAASNLWVQNNREYLFTIGKHSFYR
;
A
#
# COMPACT_ATOMS: atom_id res chain seq x y z
N MET A 1 18.20 63.72 -46.02
CA MET A 1 17.25 64.81 -45.68
C MET A 1 15.89 64.14 -45.62
N GLU A 2 15.23 63.87 -44.51
CA GLU A 2 15.30 64.23 -43.09
C GLU A 2 14.84 62.99 -42.28
N MET A 3 15.46 62.63 -41.16
CA MET A 3 15.13 63.03 -39.78
C MET A 3 13.68 62.77 -39.32
N LYS A 4 13.56 61.99 -38.23
CA LYS A 4 12.46 61.88 -37.22
C LYS A 4 11.67 60.57 -37.24
N LYS A 5 11.94 59.71 -36.24
CA LYS A 5 11.04 59.56 -35.08
C LYS A 5 11.70 58.68 -34.00
N MET A 6 12.01 59.36 -32.91
CA MET A 6 12.31 58.85 -31.58
C MET A 6 11.08 58.09 -31.05
N LEU A 7 11.24 56.84 -30.59
CA LEU A 7 10.30 56.23 -29.65
C LEU A 7 11.08 55.34 -28.68
N LEU A 8 11.11 55.78 -27.42
CA LEU A 8 11.51 55.02 -26.24
C LEU A 8 10.64 53.76 -26.13
N CYS A 9 11.27 52.62 -25.87
CA CYS A 9 10.64 51.53 -25.15
C CYS A 9 11.59 51.08 -24.03
N LEU A 10 11.26 51.47 -22.80
CA LEU A 10 11.82 50.91 -21.58
C LEU A 10 11.54 49.40 -21.57
N ALA A 11 12.57 48.56 -21.56
CA ALA A 11 12.43 47.17 -21.18
C ALA A 11 12.36 47.09 -19.64
N ALA A 12 11.14 47.11 -19.10
CA ALA A 12 10.91 46.75 -17.70
C ALA A 12 11.02 45.23 -17.57
N MET A 13 12.13 44.77 -17.01
CA MET A 13 12.37 43.37 -16.69
C MET A 13 11.53 42.99 -15.47
N VAL A 14 10.30 42.52 -15.71
CA VAL A 14 9.48 41.85 -14.68
C VAL A 14 10.05 40.45 -14.52
N ILE A 15 10.95 40.27 -13.56
CA ILE A 15 11.33 38.94 -13.07
C ILE A 15 10.15 38.45 -12.24
N LEU A 16 9.26 37.70 -12.88
CA LEU A 16 8.23 36.92 -12.20
C LEU A 16 8.98 35.87 -11.38
N MET A 17 9.16 36.10 -10.07
CA MET A 17 9.57 35.04 -9.15
C MET A 17 8.42 34.04 -9.08
N SER A 18 8.43 33.07 -9.99
CA SER A 18 7.77 31.80 -9.78
C SER A 18 8.42 31.16 -8.55
N SER A 19 7.80 31.39 -7.39
CA SER A 19 8.03 30.57 -6.22
C SER A 19 7.61 29.15 -6.57
N ILE A 20 8.57 28.37 -7.08
CA ILE A 20 8.45 26.93 -7.16
C ILE A 20 8.37 26.49 -5.70
N CYS A 21 7.14 26.30 -5.21
CA CYS A 21 6.90 25.58 -3.98
C CYS A 21 7.24 24.11 -4.28
N LEU A 22 8.53 23.78 -4.22
CA LEU A 22 8.93 22.39 -4.13
C LEU A 22 8.33 21.89 -2.80
N PRO A 23 7.66 20.72 -2.77
CA PRO A 23 7.34 20.10 -1.49
C PRO A 23 8.66 19.97 -0.73
N ILE A 24 8.75 20.62 0.43
CA ILE A 24 9.86 20.39 1.36
C ILE A 24 9.64 18.96 1.84
N HIS A 25 10.27 17.99 1.19
CA HIS A 25 10.49 16.70 1.83
C HIS A 25 11.33 17.01 3.08
N ALA A 26 10.84 16.60 4.24
CA ALA A 26 11.68 16.55 5.42
C ALA A 26 12.94 15.74 5.05
N ALA A 27 14.12 16.30 5.30
CA ALA A 27 15.36 15.57 5.12
C ALA A 27 15.31 14.30 5.99
N ASP A 28 15.87 13.20 5.47
CA ASP A 28 15.97 11.95 6.19
C ASP A 28 16.56 12.20 7.58
N ARG A 29 15.91 11.64 8.60
CA ARG A 29 16.27 11.89 9.99
C ARG A 29 16.45 10.57 10.73
N ASP A 30 17.63 10.38 11.31
CA ASP A 30 17.86 9.28 12.23
C ASP A 30 16.90 9.39 13.42
N ILE A 31 16.30 8.25 13.76
CA ILE A 31 15.23 8.19 14.74
C ILE A 31 15.35 6.96 15.62
N PRO A 32 15.46 7.12 16.95
CA PRO A 32 15.59 5.99 17.84
C PRO A 32 14.25 5.25 17.94
N VAL A 33 14.33 3.92 17.82
CA VAL A 33 13.23 2.99 18.00
C VAL A 33 13.52 2.14 19.24
N TYR A 34 12.72 2.29 20.28
CA TYR A 34 12.89 1.60 21.54
C TYR A 34 12.09 0.29 21.56
N ILE A 35 12.75 -0.81 21.89
CA ILE A 35 12.14 -2.13 22.11
C ILE A 35 12.42 -2.49 23.57
N GLY A 36 11.51 -2.09 24.46
CA GLY A 36 11.74 -2.15 25.90
C GLY A 36 12.97 -1.30 26.30
N SER A 37 14.01 -1.94 26.84
CA SER A 37 15.26 -1.25 27.19
C SER A 37 16.30 -1.19 26.06
N ARG A 38 16.00 -1.80 24.91
CA ARG A 38 16.90 -1.91 23.76
C ARG A 38 16.57 -0.82 22.74
N THR A 39 17.53 -0.43 21.92
CA THR A 39 17.37 0.65 20.94
C THR A 39 17.85 0.18 19.57
N VAL A 40 17.02 0.42 18.55
CA VAL A 40 17.35 0.26 17.13
C VAL A 40 17.44 1.64 16.52
N GLU A 41 18.48 1.90 15.75
CA GLU A 41 18.58 3.12 14.94
C GLU A 41 17.70 2.95 13.70
N GLY A 42 16.61 3.72 13.64
CA GLY A 42 15.74 3.83 12.47
C GLY A 42 16.03 5.11 11.69
N VAL A 43 15.36 5.26 10.55
CA VAL A 43 15.38 6.48 9.75
C VAL A 43 13.96 6.87 9.40
N LEU A 44 13.58 8.12 9.67
CA LEU A 44 12.35 8.73 9.22
C LEU A 44 12.54 9.27 7.80
N MET A 45 11.82 8.70 6.84
CA MET A 45 11.84 9.09 5.43
C MET A 45 10.41 9.08 4.90
N GLU A 46 9.99 10.09 4.13
CA GLU A 46 8.64 10.14 3.54
C GLU A 46 7.54 9.94 4.59
N ASP A 47 7.66 10.62 5.74
CA ASP A 47 6.76 10.52 6.89
C ASP A 47 6.58 9.09 7.47
N THR A 48 7.51 8.19 7.15
CA THR A 48 7.49 6.78 7.57
C THR A 48 8.78 6.43 8.27
N THR A 49 8.69 5.82 9.46
CA THR A 49 9.87 5.28 10.16
C THR A 49 10.25 3.92 9.59
N PHE A 50 11.47 3.82 9.09
CA PHE A 50 12.08 2.57 8.66
C PHE A 50 13.08 2.08 9.69
N VAL A 51 13.23 0.77 9.78
CA VAL A 51 14.23 0.10 10.62
C VAL A 51 15.02 -0.92 9.78
N PRO A 52 16.31 -1.13 10.07
CA PRO A 52 17.07 -2.24 9.50
C PRO A 52 16.44 -3.57 9.93
N PHE A 53 15.95 -4.34 8.97
CA PHE A 53 15.16 -5.55 9.21
C PHE A 53 15.87 -6.52 10.15
N ASP A 54 17.16 -6.78 9.90
CA ASP A 54 17.97 -7.76 10.59
C ASP A 54 18.12 -7.40 12.07
N ILE A 55 18.54 -6.16 12.34
CA ILE A 55 18.76 -5.66 13.69
C ILE A 55 17.43 -5.65 14.45
N PHE A 56 16.37 -5.12 13.83
CA PHE A 56 15.05 -5.13 14.45
C PHE A 56 14.60 -6.55 14.81
N CYS A 57 14.75 -7.52 13.90
CA CYS A 57 14.36 -8.89 14.16
C CYS A 57 15.19 -9.53 15.29
N TYR A 58 16.50 -9.32 15.34
CA TYR A 58 17.32 -9.79 16.46
C TYR A 58 16.90 -9.15 17.79
N GLU A 59 16.60 -7.85 17.78
CA GLU A 59 16.11 -7.13 18.96
C GLU A 59 14.71 -7.58 19.39
N MET A 60 13.91 -8.14 18.48
CA MET A 60 12.64 -8.82 18.79
C MET A 60 12.82 -10.29 19.21
N GLY A 61 14.05 -10.82 19.17
CA GLY A 61 14.40 -12.18 19.58
C GLY A 61 14.38 -13.21 18.46
N ALA A 62 14.74 -12.82 17.23
CA ALA A 62 14.95 -13.78 16.14
C ALA A 62 16.15 -14.70 16.42
N ASP A 63 15.99 -15.98 16.10
CA ASP A 63 17.04 -17.00 16.24
C ASP A 63 18.06 -16.91 15.10
N ALA A 64 17.61 -16.50 13.92
CA ALA A 64 18.43 -16.34 12.73
C ALA A 64 17.82 -15.32 11.76
N VAL A 65 18.69 -14.62 11.04
CA VAL A 65 18.34 -13.80 9.86
C VAL A 65 19.20 -14.25 8.68
N THR A 66 18.58 -14.39 7.51
CA THR A 66 19.23 -14.86 6.28
C THR A 66 18.88 -13.95 5.10
N TRP A 67 19.86 -13.68 4.26
CA TRP A 67 19.70 -12.97 2.99
C TRP A 67 19.83 -13.94 1.81
N ASN A 68 18.88 -13.89 0.88
CA ASN A 68 18.96 -14.59 -0.40
C ASN A 68 19.28 -13.58 -1.52
N PRO A 69 20.51 -13.57 -2.07
CA PRO A 69 20.93 -12.61 -3.09
C PRO A 69 20.35 -12.89 -4.48
N GLU A 70 19.78 -14.07 -4.75
CA GLU A 70 19.17 -14.37 -6.05
C GLU A 70 17.77 -13.75 -6.18
N THR A 71 17.08 -13.59 -5.05
CA THR A 71 15.72 -13.06 -4.96
C THR A 71 15.65 -11.72 -4.23
N ASN A 72 16.77 -11.24 -3.68
CA ASN A 72 16.84 -10.06 -2.81
C ASN A 72 15.88 -10.13 -1.61
N VAL A 73 15.66 -11.33 -1.08
CA VAL A 73 14.78 -11.58 0.06
C VAL A 73 15.60 -11.67 1.35
N VAL A 74 15.19 -10.91 2.36
CA VAL A 74 15.61 -11.10 3.75
C VAL A 74 14.57 -11.91 4.49
N SER A 75 14.99 -12.83 5.35
CA SER A 75 14.09 -13.64 6.17
C SER A 75 14.64 -13.80 7.58
N ALA A 76 13.78 -13.64 8.58
CA ALA A 76 14.07 -13.93 9.97
C ALA A 76 13.23 -15.11 10.45
N PHE A 77 13.83 -16.03 11.21
CA PHE A 77 13.11 -17.04 11.95
C PHE A 77 13.00 -16.59 13.41
N CYS A 78 11.78 -16.42 13.90
CA CYS A 78 11.53 -15.97 15.26
C CYS A 78 10.27 -16.63 15.81
N ARG A 79 10.34 -17.16 17.04
CA ARG A 79 9.18 -17.71 17.77
C ARG A 79 8.37 -18.75 16.98
N GLY A 80 9.04 -19.50 16.11
CA GLY A 80 8.44 -20.57 15.32
C GLY A 80 7.86 -20.15 13.96
N ILE A 81 7.99 -18.89 13.56
CA ILE A 81 7.54 -18.40 12.24
C ILE A 81 8.67 -17.77 11.45
N THR A 82 8.51 -17.78 10.12
CA THR A 82 9.35 -17.00 9.21
C THR A 82 8.68 -15.66 8.93
N ILE A 83 9.47 -14.59 9.06
CA ILE A 83 9.13 -13.22 8.68
C ILE A 83 10.04 -12.85 7.53
N ALA A 84 9.51 -12.28 6.45
CA ALA A 84 10.29 -11.98 5.26
C ALA A 84 9.87 -10.67 4.59
N SER A 85 10.82 -10.07 3.88
CA SER A 85 10.58 -8.96 2.96
C SER A 85 11.64 -8.99 1.86
N GLU A 86 11.44 -8.19 0.84
CA GLU A 86 12.25 -8.17 -0.37
C GLU A 86 12.67 -6.73 -0.70
N GLU A 87 13.84 -6.56 -1.29
CA GLU A 87 14.26 -5.28 -1.83
C GLU A 87 13.27 -4.76 -2.89
N GLY A 88 12.76 -3.54 -2.69
CA GLY A 88 11.79 -2.89 -3.58
C GLY A 88 10.33 -3.30 -3.34
N ALA A 89 10.08 -4.36 -2.57
CA ALA A 89 8.73 -4.77 -2.20
C ALA A 89 8.04 -3.75 -1.29
N SER A 90 6.72 -3.63 -1.40
CA SER A 90 5.91 -2.82 -0.48
C SER A 90 5.17 -3.71 0.54
N TYR A 91 5.85 -4.73 1.07
CA TYR A 91 5.21 -5.69 1.98
C TYR A 91 6.18 -6.35 2.98
N VAL A 92 5.61 -6.85 4.07
CA VAL A 92 6.23 -7.83 4.97
C VAL A 92 5.32 -9.05 5.04
N GLU A 93 5.88 -10.24 4.83
CA GLU A 93 5.15 -11.51 4.96
C GLU A 93 5.53 -12.21 6.25
N ALA A 94 4.52 -12.73 6.96
CA ALA A 94 4.74 -13.53 8.15
C ALA A 94 3.56 -14.47 8.39
N ASN A 95 3.85 -15.73 8.72
CA ASN A 95 2.85 -16.72 9.13
C ASN A 95 1.63 -16.83 8.17
N GLY A 96 1.88 -16.79 6.85
CA GLY A 96 0.83 -16.83 5.82
C GLY A 96 0.08 -15.52 5.57
N ARG A 97 0.38 -14.45 6.33
CA ARG A 97 -0.18 -13.09 6.19
C ARG A 97 0.77 -12.16 5.43
N CYS A 98 0.23 -11.06 4.91
CA CYS A 98 0.98 -10.10 4.10
C CYS A 98 0.61 -8.65 4.49
N PHE A 99 1.53 -7.93 5.12
CA PHE A 99 1.32 -6.58 5.64
C PHE A 99 1.85 -5.55 4.66
N TYR A 100 0.97 -4.68 4.16
CA TYR A 100 1.36 -3.57 3.29
C TYR A 100 2.21 -2.57 4.04
N THR A 101 3.33 -2.17 3.44
CA THR A 101 4.26 -1.21 4.04
C THR A 101 3.97 0.22 3.62
N GLY A 102 3.20 0.45 2.54
CA GLY A 102 3.09 1.75 1.90
C GLY A 102 4.29 1.99 1.00
N PRO A 103 5.29 2.77 1.43
CA PRO A 103 6.59 2.87 0.76
C PRO A 103 7.29 1.52 0.60
N SER A 104 8.12 1.39 -0.44
CA SER A 104 8.92 0.19 -0.67
C SER A 104 10.03 0.03 0.36
N CYS A 105 10.28 -1.21 0.77
CA CYS A 105 11.48 -1.63 1.49
C CYS A 105 12.71 -1.35 0.61
N ARG A 106 13.75 -0.72 1.17
CA ARG A 106 14.88 -0.23 0.39
C ARG A 106 16.22 -0.52 1.06
N PRO A 107 17.28 -0.76 0.29
CA PRO A 107 18.60 -1.00 0.86
C PRO A 107 19.22 0.34 1.30
N ILE A 108 19.78 0.38 2.50
CA ILE A 108 20.59 1.51 3.00
C ILE A 108 21.83 0.88 3.64
N ASP A 109 23.01 1.30 3.15
CA ASP A 109 24.32 0.82 3.62
C ASP A 109 24.44 -0.72 3.71
N GLY A 110 23.81 -1.42 2.76
CA GLY A 110 23.85 -2.89 2.65
C GLY A 110 22.87 -3.64 3.55
N MET A 111 21.97 -2.95 4.25
CA MET A 111 20.87 -3.55 5.02
C MET A 111 19.52 -3.20 4.41
N LEU A 112 18.55 -4.12 4.45
CA LEU A 112 17.19 -3.82 4.02
C LEU A 112 16.45 -3.05 5.11
N TYR A 113 16.03 -1.82 4.78
CA TYR A 113 15.21 -0.99 5.64
C TYR A 113 13.74 -1.17 5.31
N VAL A 114 12.93 -1.42 6.35
CA VAL A 114 11.51 -1.78 6.24
C VAL A 114 10.68 -0.87 7.14
N PRO A 115 9.50 -0.40 6.70
CA PRO A 115 8.59 0.37 7.55
C PRO A 115 8.21 -0.36 8.85
N VAL A 116 8.54 0.27 9.97
CA VAL A 116 8.51 -0.37 11.31
C VAL A 116 7.12 -0.88 11.69
N ARG A 117 6.05 -0.17 11.27
CA ARG A 117 4.67 -0.58 11.57
C ARG A 117 4.28 -1.89 10.90
N ALA A 118 4.71 -2.11 9.65
CA ALA A 118 4.42 -3.36 8.94
C ALA A 118 5.23 -4.52 9.52
N LEU A 119 6.50 -4.27 9.88
CA LEU A 119 7.34 -5.27 10.52
C LEU A 119 6.84 -5.65 11.92
N ALA A 120 6.42 -4.67 12.74
CA ALA A 120 5.90 -4.90 14.09
C ALA A 120 4.60 -5.74 14.10
N LYS A 121 3.75 -5.64 13.05
CA LYS A 121 2.56 -6.50 12.91
C LYS A 121 2.91 -7.99 12.88
N ALA A 122 4.06 -8.38 12.34
CA ALA A 122 4.51 -9.78 12.33
C ALA A 122 4.73 -10.34 13.74
N PHE A 123 5.06 -9.48 14.69
CA PHE A 123 5.31 -9.82 16.10
C PHE A 123 4.09 -9.57 17.01
N ASP A 124 2.92 -9.21 16.45
CA ASP A 124 1.76 -8.74 17.22
C ASP A 124 2.14 -7.62 18.22
N ALA A 125 3.07 -6.75 17.80
CA ALA A 125 3.60 -5.67 18.63
C ALA A 125 2.92 -4.34 18.31
N GLU A 126 2.71 -3.52 19.34
CA GLU A 126 2.14 -2.18 19.20
C GLU A 126 3.26 -1.16 18.93
N VAL A 127 2.98 -0.17 18.08
CA VAL A 127 3.92 0.88 17.70
C VAL A 127 3.38 2.25 18.10
N ILE A 128 4.04 2.88 19.08
CA ILE A 128 3.73 4.22 19.58
C ILE A 128 4.68 5.21 18.92
N TRP A 129 4.12 6.28 18.35
CA TRP A 129 4.87 7.38 17.76
C TRP A 129 4.87 8.57 18.71
N ASN A 130 6.05 9.05 19.08
CA ASN A 130 6.23 10.23 19.92
C ASN A 130 6.70 11.40 19.05
N GLY A 131 5.77 12.27 18.65
CA GLY A 131 6.03 13.35 17.71
C GLY A 131 6.90 14.49 18.26
N ASP A 132 6.86 14.72 19.58
CA ASP A 132 7.64 15.80 20.21
C ASP A 132 9.13 15.44 20.26
N ASP A 133 9.43 14.20 20.62
CA ASP A 133 10.80 13.70 20.78
C ASP A 133 11.36 13.07 19.50
N TYR A 134 10.51 12.85 18.48
CA TYR A 134 10.82 12.04 17.30
C TYR A 134 11.38 10.69 17.74
N THR A 135 10.56 9.86 18.38
CA THR A 135 10.94 8.50 18.76
C THR A 135 9.79 7.53 18.50
N VAL A 136 10.13 6.25 18.42
CA VAL A 136 9.14 5.17 18.33
C VAL A 136 9.33 4.22 19.51
N ASP A 137 8.24 3.86 20.18
CA ASP A 137 8.26 2.76 21.15
C ASP A 137 7.54 1.53 20.56
N ILE A 138 8.18 0.38 20.70
CA ILE A 138 7.65 -0.93 20.33
C ILE A 138 7.27 -1.67 21.61
N LEU A 139 5.97 -1.91 21.78
CA LEU A 139 5.46 -2.71 22.89
C LEU A 139 5.35 -4.17 22.44
N ASP A 140 6.45 -4.89 22.60
CA ASP A 140 6.50 -6.34 22.37
C ASP A 140 6.03 -7.12 23.60
N ARG A 141 5.02 -7.98 23.41
CA ARG A 141 4.47 -8.86 24.46
C ARG A 141 4.91 -10.31 24.33
N GLY A 142 5.87 -10.61 23.45
CA GLY A 142 6.30 -11.97 23.17
C GLY A 142 5.41 -12.72 22.17
N GLY A 143 4.48 -12.01 21.51
CA GLY A 143 3.53 -12.57 20.56
C GLY A 143 4.10 -12.78 19.16
N ILE A 144 3.27 -13.34 18.30
CA ILE A 144 3.44 -13.40 16.84
C ILE A 144 2.08 -13.20 16.20
N CYS A 145 2.04 -12.75 14.95
CA CYS A 145 0.79 -12.69 14.22
C CYS A 145 0.11 -14.07 14.15
N GLU A 146 -1.21 -14.09 14.28
CA GLU A 146 -2.03 -15.28 14.02
C GLU A 146 -1.74 -15.83 12.61
N SER A 147 -1.87 -17.16 12.41
CA SER A 147 -1.72 -17.77 11.09
C SER A 147 -2.75 -17.24 10.11
N GLY A 148 -2.33 -16.98 8.86
CA GLY A 148 -3.23 -16.64 7.77
C GLY A 148 -4.35 -17.68 7.56
N ASP A 149 -4.11 -18.94 7.89
CA ASP A 149 -5.09 -20.03 7.76
C ASP A 149 -6.30 -19.86 8.70
N THR A 150 -6.12 -19.17 9.83
CA THR A 150 -7.20 -18.92 10.81
C THR A 150 -7.64 -17.46 10.83
N TYR A 151 -6.74 -16.53 10.46
CA TYR A 151 -7.03 -15.10 10.42
C TYR A 151 -7.97 -14.72 9.27
N TYR A 152 -7.78 -15.30 8.07
CA TYR A 152 -8.66 -15.02 6.94
C TYR A 152 -9.89 -15.94 6.95
N TRP A 153 -11.08 -15.38 6.75
CA TRP A 153 -12.30 -16.19 6.65
C TRP A 153 -12.38 -16.94 5.32
N ASP A 154 -13.20 -17.99 5.30
CA ASP A 154 -13.28 -18.93 4.17
C ASP A 154 -13.57 -18.21 2.84
N GLY A 155 -12.76 -18.52 1.83
CA GLY A 155 -12.85 -17.95 0.49
C GLY A 155 -12.48 -16.46 0.37
N ALA A 156 -12.13 -15.75 1.45
CA ALA A 156 -11.84 -14.31 1.41
C ALA A 156 -10.69 -13.97 0.45
N VAL A 157 -9.51 -14.55 0.71
CA VAL A 157 -8.31 -14.36 -0.12
C VAL A 157 -8.58 -14.84 -1.54
N MET A 158 -9.21 -16.01 -1.70
CA MET A 158 -9.49 -16.60 -3.02
C MET A 158 -10.38 -15.70 -3.88
N TRP A 159 -11.54 -15.27 -3.38
CA TRP A 159 -12.46 -14.48 -4.20
C TRP A 159 -11.93 -13.06 -4.44
N LEU A 160 -11.30 -12.47 -3.43
CA LEU A 160 -10.74 -11.12 -3.54
C LEU A 160 -9.55 -11.09 -4.52
N SER A 161 -8.62 -12.04 -4.44
CA SER A 161 -7.47 -12.10 -5.35
C SER A 161 -7.90 -12.36 -6.79
N ARG A 162 -8.92 -13.21 -7.00
CA ARG A 162 -9.46 -13.51 -8.34
C ARG A 162 -10.09 -12.30 -9.01
N ILE A 163 -10.94 -11.56 -8.29
CA ILE A 163 -11.54 -10.36 -8.87
C ILE A 163 -10.49 -9.27 -9.11
N MET A 164 -9.54 -9.08 -8.19
CA MET A 164 -8.44 -8.14 -8.37
C MET A 164 -7.55 -8.52 -9.57
N TYR A 165 -7.29 -9.80 -9.77
CA TYR A 165 -6.56 -10.29 -10.95
C TYR A 165 -7.34 -10.01 -12.24
N ALA A 166 -8.62 -10.36 -12.27
CA ALA A 166 -9.43 -10.18 -13.47
C ALA A 166 -9.62 -8.71 -13.87
N GLU A 167 -9.68 -7.80 -12.89
CA GLU A 167 -9.92 -6.37 -13.10
C GLU A 167 -8.60 -5.56 -13.23
N ALA A 168 -7.56 -5.91 -12.47
CA ALA A 168 -6.41 -5.03 -12.25
C ALA A 168 -5.03 -5.70 -12.38
N ASN A 169 -4.92 -6.89 -12.99
CA ASN A 169 -3.62 -7.58 -13.10
C ASN A 169 -2.51 -6.72 -13.74
N THR A 170 -2.84 -5.89 -14.73
CA THR A 170 -1.86 -5.01 -15.40
C THR A 170 -1.64 -3.66 -14.73
N GLU A 171 -2.34 -3.38 -13.63
CA GLU A 171 -2.24 -2.13 -12.89
C GLU A 171 -1.10 -2.21 -11.85
N PRO A 172 -0.54 -1.08 -11.39
CA PRO A 172 0.40 -1.11 -10.25
C PRO A 172 -0.26 -1.69 -8.99
N LEU A 173 0.55 -2.13 -8.02
CA LEU A 173 0.06 -2.68 -6.74
C LEU A 173 -0.98 -1.78 -6.06
N THR A 174 -0.78 -0.46 -6.07
CA THR A 174 -1.75 0.51 -5.53
C THR A 174 -3.09 0.47 -6.27
N GLY A 175 -3.11 0.23 -7.58
CA GLY A 175 -4.33 0.06 -8.38
C GLY A 175 -5.04 -1.26 -8.06
N LYS A 176 -4.28 -2.34 -7.82
CA LYS A 176 -4.82 -3.62 -7.33
C LYS A 176 -5.49 -3.43 -5.97
N ILE A 177 -4.78 -2.81 -5.01
CA ILE A 177 -5.31 -2.50 -3.67
C ILE A 177 -6.56 -1.62 -3.76
N ALA A 178 -6.58 -0.60 -4.62
CA ALA A 178 -7.74 0.27 -4.79
C ALA A 178 -8.99 -0.47 -5.30
N VAL A 179 -8.83 -1.44 -6.22
CA VAL A 179 -9.94 -2.33 -6.63
C VAL A 179 -10.40 -3.19 -5.45
N GLY A 180 -9.47 -3.76 -4.69
CA GLY A 180 -9.80 -4.50 -3.46
C GLY A 180 -10.53 -3.64 -2.42
N ASN A 181 -10.14 -2.37 -2.25
CA ASN A 181 -10.84 -1.43 -1.38
C ASN A 181 -12.26 -1.18 -1.84
N VAL A 182 -12.53 -1.04 -3.15
CA VAL A 182 -13.92 -0.91 -3.64
C VAL A 182 -14.77 -2.10 -3.21
N ILE A 183 -14.25 -3.33 -3.31
CA ILE A 183 -14.98 -4.53 -2.84
C ILE A 183 -15.23 -4.46 -1.33
N MET A 184 -14.22 -4.13 -0.53
CA MET A 184 -14.34 -4.06 0.93
C MET A 184 -15.21 -2.89 1.41
N ASN A 185 -15.20 -1.75 0.71
CA ASN A 185 -16.04 -0.59 1.00
C ASN A 185 -17.51 -0.92 0.70
N ARG A 186 -17.78 -1.67 -0.37
CA ARG A 186 -19.12 -2.21 -0.64
C ARG A 186 -19.56 -3.18 0.45
N VAL A 187 -18.72 -4.13 0.87
CA VAL A 187 -19.02 -5.04 1.99
C VAL A 187 -19.39 -4.28 3.27
N LYS A 188 -18.73 -3.14 3.55
CA LYS A 188 -19.01 -2.29 4.73
C LYS A 188 -20.24 -1.38 4.56
N SER A 189 -20.71 -1.16 3.33
CA SER A 189 -21.77 -0.21 3.04
C SER A 189 -23.15 -0.88 3.09
N PRO A 190 -24.16 -0.25 3.72
CA PRO A 190 -25.53 -0.79 3.75
C PRO A 190 -26.22 -0.79 2.37
N GLU A 191 -25.61 -0.17 1.35
CA GLU A 191 -26.15 -0.13 -0.01
C GLU A 191 -25.89 -1.43 -0.79
N PHE A 192 -24.93 -2.25 -0.34
CA PHE A 192 -24.45 -3.44 -1.04
C PHE A 192 -24.57 -4.70 -0.15
N PRO A 193 -24.38 -5.90 -0.73
CA PRO A 193 -24.25 -7.12 0.07
C PRO A 193 -23.06 -7.07 1.03
N ASP A 194 -23.13 -7.85 2.10
CA ASP A 194 -22.22 -7.82 3.25
C ASP A 194 -21.13 -8.91 3.23
N THR A 195 -20.92 -9.58 2.09
CA THR A 195 -19.82 -10.54 1.89
C THR A 195 -19.08 -10.29 0.59
N ILE A 196 -17.78 -10.61 0.55
CA ILE A 196 -16.94 -10.48 -0.65
C ILE A 196 -17.59 -11.21 -1.83
N TYR A 197 -18.02 -12.46 -1.62
CA TYR A 197 -18.68 -13.24 -2.66
C TYR A 197 -19.96 -12.56 -3.15
N SER A 198 -20.85 -12.17 -2.25
CA SER A 198 -22.12 -11.55 -2.64
C SER A 198 -21.92 -10.21 -3.34
N VAL A 199 -20.90 -9.42 -3.00
CA VAL A 199 -20.55 -8.19 -3.71
C VAL A 199 -20.06 -8.48 -5.13
N ILE A 200 -19.15 -9.45 -5.29
CA ILE A 200 -18.61 -9.81 -6.61
C ILE A 200 -19.73 -10.34 -7.52
N PHE A 201 -20.62 -11.17 -6.99
CA PHE A 201 -21.67 -11.82 -7.76
C PHE A 201 -23.02 -11.08 -7.71
N ASP A 202 -23.06 -9.84 -7.23
CA ASP A 202 -24.30 -9.07 -7.17
C ASP A 202 -24.89 -8.85 -8.57
N ARG A 203 -26.21 -9.01 -8.67
CA ARG A 203 -27.01 -8.86 -9.89
C ARG A 203 -28.22 -7.96 -9.71
N LYS A 204 -28.38 -7.32 -8.55
CA LYS A 204 -29.56 -6.51 -8.21
C LYS A 204 -29.89 -5.46 -9.28
N TYR A 205 -28.87 -4.82 -9.84
CA TYR A 205 -29.00 -3.81 -10.90
C TYR A 205 -28.27 -4.20 -12.20
N GLY A 206 -28.07 -5.51 -12.41
CA GLY A 206 -27.23 -6.05 -13.47
C GLY A 206 -25.87 -6.55 -12.97
N VAL A 207 -25.08 -7.10 -13.88
CA VAL A 207 -23.75 -7.65 -13.56
C VAL A 207 -22.82 -6.53 -13.14
N GLN A 208 -22.33 -6.59 -11.90
CA GLN A 208 -21.42 -5.57 -11.35
C GLN A 208 -20.01 -5.63 -11.95
N PHE A 209 -19.52 -6.83 -12.24
CA PHE A 209 -18.17 -7.08 -12.73
C PHE A 209 -18.19 -7.93 -13.99
N THR A 210 -17.60 -7.42 -15.08
CA THR A 210 -17.53 -8.14 -16.37
C THR A 210 -16.93 -9.55 -16.26
N PRO A 211 -15.87 -9.79 -15.45
CA PRO A 211 -15.32 -11.11 -15.17
C PRO A 211 -16.31 -12.17 -14.71
N VAL A 212 -17.41 -11.77 -14.05
CA VAL A 212 -18.45 -12.70 -13.62
C VAL A 212 -19.30 -13.18 -14.80
N ALA A 213 -19.59 -12.30 -15.76
CA ALA A 213 -20.38 -12.65 -16.93
C ALA A 213 -19.60 -13.49 -17.95
N ASN A 214 -18.31 -13.19 -18.15
CA ASN A 214 -17.46 -13.89 -19.12
C ASN A 214 -16.72 -15.11 -18.54
N GLY A 215 -16.81 -15.34 -17.23
CA GLY A 215 -16.21 -16.48 -16.53
C GLY A 215 -14.74 -16.31 -16.13
N SER A 216 -14.08 -15.19 -16.46
CA SER A 216 -12.66 -15.00 -16.11
C SER A 216 -12.43 -14.86 -14.60
N VAL A 217 -13.47 -14.56 -13.81
CA VAL A 217 -13.40 -14.53 -12.33
C VAL A 217 -13.04 -15.88 -11.72
N TYR A 218 -13.17 -17.00 -12.45
CA TYR A 218 -12.82 -18.33 -11.95
C TYR A 218 -11.37 -18.73 -12.22
N ASN A 219 -10.62 -17.92 -12.97
CA ASN A 219 -9.19 -18.15 -13.20
C ASN A 219 -8.42 -18.02 -11.88
N ASN A 220 -7.32 -18.76 -11.73
CA ASN A 220 -6.44 -18.56 -10.58
C ASN A 220 -5.75 -17.20 -10.67
N ALA A 221 -5.68 -16.51 -9.53
CA ALA A 221 -4.91 -15.29 -9.42
C ALA A 221 -3.41 -15.60 -9.46
N ASN A 222 -2.60 -14.59 -9.77
CA ASN A 222 -1.16 -14.67 -9.56
C ASN A 222 -0.79 -14.31 -8.11
N GLU A 223 0.44 -14.63 -7.73
CA GLU A 223 0.97 -14.39 -6.38
C GLU A 223 0.90 -12.91 -5.97
N GLU A 224 1.13 -11.98 -6.90
CA GLU A 224 1.00 -10.54 -6.64
C GLU A 224 -0.42 -10.16 -6.22
N CYS A 225 -1.46 -10.67 -6.90
CA CYS A 225 -2.85 -10.40 -6.54
C CYS A 225 -3.27 -11.14 -5.27
N GLU A 226 -2.70 -12.31 -4.97
CA GLU A 226 -2.91 -12.98 -3.68
C GLU A 226 -2.30 -12.17 -2.52
N ARG A 227 -1.07 -11.69 -2.66
CA ARG A 227 -0.44 -10.76 -1.70
C ARG A 227 -1.26 -9.49 -1.54
N ALA A 228 -1.67 -8.86 -2.63
CA ALA A 228 -2.47 -7.64 -2.59
C ALA A 228 -3.83 -7.86 -1.91
N ALA A 229 -4.49 -9.01 -2.14
CA ALA A 229 -5.74 -9.35 -1.48
C ALA A 229 -5.54 -9.51 0.04
N LYS A 230 -4.47 -10.22 0.46
CA LYS A 230 -4.09 -10.31 1.87
C LYS A 230 -3.86 -8.92 2.47
N MET A 231 -3.08 -8.06 1.80
CA MET A 231 -2.84 -6.68 2.23
C MET A 231 -4.15 -5.90 2.45
N VAL A 232 -5.11 -6.00 1.51
CA VAL A 232 -6.43 -5.37 1.65
C VAL A 232 -7.18 -5.90 2.87
N LEU A 233 -7.15 -7.21 3.11
CA LEU A 233 -7.72 -7.85 4.29
C LEU A 233 -7.00 -7.47 5.60
N GLU A 234 -5.72 -7.12 5.52
CA GLU A 234 -4.92 -6.52 6.61
C GLU A 234 -5.16 -5.01 6.82
N GLY A 235 -6.04 -4.41 6.02
CA GLY A 235 -6.43 -3.00 6.11
C GLY A 235 -5.64 -2.05 5.22
N ALA A 236 -4.86 -2.54 4.25
CA ALA A 236 -4.22 -1.67 3.27
C ALA A 236 -5.27 -0.86 2.50
N THR A 237 -5.12 0.47 2.54
CA THR A 237 -6.15 1.38 2.08
C THR A 237 -5.54 2.48 1.22
N VAL A 238 -6.06 2.60 0.00
CA VAL A 238 -5.86 3.73 -0.92
C VAL A 238 -7.05 4.69 -0.85
N SER A 239 -8.26 4.16 -0.66
CA SER A 239 -9.47 4.95 -0.47
C SER A 239 -10.53 4.20 0.33
N GLU A 240 -11.06 4.85 1.36
CA GLU A 240 -12.19 4.35 2.17
C GLU A 240 -13.56 4.70 1.56
N GLU A 241 -13.57 5.51 0.50
CA GLU A 241 -14.79 6.12 -0.02
C GLU A 241 -15.15 5.61 -1.42
N ALA A 242 -14.18 5.06 -2.15
CA ALA A 242 -14.43 4.54 -3.48
C ALA A 242 -15.39 3.34 -3.42
N LEU A 243 -16.52 3.46 -4.11
CA LEU A 243 -17.52 2.41 -4.28
C LEU A 243 -17.62 1.95 -5.73
N TYR A 244 -17.01 2.65 -6.67
CA TYR A 244 -17.02 2.32 -8.09
C TYR A 244 -15.64 2.57 -8.71
N PHE A 245 -15.34 1.81 -9.76
CA PHE A 245 -14.23 2.10 -10.65
C PHE A 245 -14.61 1.77 -12.09
N MET A 246 -13.94 2.39 -13.04
CA MET A 246 -14.08 2.03 -14.45
C MET A 246 -12.87 2.44 -15.27
N ASN A 247 -12.59 1.67 -16.32
CA ASN A 247 -11.73 2.13 -17.41
C ASN A 247 -12.57 2.98 -18.37
N VAL A 248 -12.56 4.29 -18.16
CA VAL A 248 -13.37 5.26 -18.95
C VAL A 248 -13.08 5.14 -20.45
N ALA A 249 -11.83 4.87 -20.83
CA ALA A 249 -11.42 4.76 -22.24
C ALA A 249 -11.96 3.49 -22.92
N ALA A 250 -12.28 2.44 -22.16
CA ALA A 250 -12.75 1.16 -22.69
C ALA A 250 -14.24 0.87 -22.39
N ALA A 251 -14.88 1.68 -21.55
CA ALA A 251 -16.25 1.43 -21.10
C ALA A 251 -17.28 1.71 -22.21
N SER A 252 -18.18 0.76 -22.44
CA SER A 252 -19.34 0.93 -23.32
C SER A 252 -20.51 1.67 -22.66
N ASN A 253 -20.47 1.84 -21.34
CA ASN A 253 -21.47 2.55 -20.54
C ASN A 253 -20.77 3.51 -19.57
N LEU A 254 -21.10 4.80 -19.66
CA LEU A 254 -20.52 5.88 -18.86
C LEU A 254 -21.41 6.35 -17.70
N TRP A 255 -22.39 5.54 -17.27
CA TRP A 255 -23.31 5.91 -16.20
C TRP A 255 -22.58 6.30 -14.91
N VAL A 256 -21.57 5.52 -14.49
CA VAL A 256 -20.78 5.82 -13.28
C VAL A 256 -20.12 7.18 -13.40
N GLN A 257 -19.38 7.42 -14.50
CA GLN A 257 -18.72 8.70 -14.76
C GLN A 257 -19.70 9.89 -14.75
N ASN A 258 -20.91 9.71 -15.27
CA ASN A 258 -21.90 10.78 -15.39
C ASN A 258 -22.73 11.02 -14.11
N ASN A 259 -22.73 10.08 -13.15
CA ASN A 259 -23.66 10.12 -12.01
C ASN A 259 -22.98 9.92 -10.64
N ARG A 260 -21.70 9.56 -10.59
CA ARG A 260 -20.94 9.37 -9.34
C ARG A 260 -19.85 10.42 -9.21
N GLU A 261 -19.46 10.72 -7.96
CA GLU A 261 -18.44 11.74 -7.67
C GLU A 261 -17.05 11.18 -7.97
N TYR A 262 -16.30 11.85 -8.85
CA TYR A 262 -14.91 11.47 -9.16
C TYR A 262 -14.02 11.67 -7.94
N LEU A 263 -13.21 10.67 -7.60
CA LEU A 263 -12.24 10.74 -6.52
C LEU A 263 -10.81 10.87 -7.07
N PHE A 264 -10.35 9.89 -7.82
CA PHE A 264 -8.97 9.83 -8.35
C PHE A 264 -8.84 8.82 -9.50
N THR A 265 -7.66 8.78 -10.12
CA THR A 265 -7.32 7.80 -11.16
C THR A 265 -6.00 7.12 -10.83
N ILE A 266 -5.95 5.79 -10.93
CA ILE A 266 -4.73 4.99 -10.83
C ILE A 266 -4.64 4.12 -12.07
N GLY A 267 -3.52 4.27 -12.79
CA GLY A 267 -3.30 3.64 -14.09
C GLY A 267 -4.49 3.86 -15.03
N LYS A 268 -5.20 2.78 -15.40
CA LYS A 268 -6.33 2.86 -16.35
C LYS A 268 -7.69 3.08 -15.68
N HIS A 269 -7.76 3.05 -14.36
CA HIS A 269 -9.03 3.12 -13.63
C HIS A 269 -9.25 4.48 -13.00
N SER A 270 -10.40 5.08 -13.29
CA SER A 270 -10.96 6.18 -12.51
C SER A 270 -11.87 5.61 -11.42
N PHE A 271 -11.75 6.12 -10.20
CA PHE A 271 -12.47 5.69 -9.01
C PHE A 271 -13.46 6.77 -8.57
N TYR A 272 -14.61 6.33 -8.06
CA TYR A 272 -15.73 7.21 -7.75
C TYR A 272 -16.40 6.82 -6.43
N ARG A 273 -16.96 7.82 -5.74
CA ARG A 273 -17.86 7.62 -4.60
C ARG A 273 -19.24 7.27 -5.08
#